data_AF-M3GT28-F1
#
_entry.id   AF-M3GT28-F1
#
_cell.length_a   1.000
_cell.length_b   1.000
_cell.length_c   1.000
_cell.angle_alpha   90.00
_cell.angle_beta   90.00
_cell.angle_gamma   90.00
#
_symmetry.space_group_name_H-M   'P 1'
#
loop_
_entity.id
_entity.type
_entity.pdbx_description
1 polymer ?
#
loop_
_entity_poly.entity_id
_entity_poly.type
_entity_poly.pdbx_seq_one_letter_code
_entity_poly.pdbx_strand_id
1 'polypeptide(L)' 'MASKYKNTFKNLKLFTIRDVAGSWKNAQEKHFSDGAIFDQIASKQ' A
#
# COMPACT_ATOMS: atom_id res chain seq x y z
N MET A 1 25.22 7.29 13.71
CA MET A 1 24.08 6.37 14.00
C MET A 1 23.51 5.68 12.75
N ALA A 2 23.46 6.29 11.55
CA ALA A 2 22.87 5.67 10.37
C ALA A 2 23.69 4.51 9.73
N SER A 3 25.02 4.51 9.83
CA SER A 3 25.86 3.46 9.20
C SER A 3 25.82 2.10 9.91
N LYS A 4 25.36 2.04 11.18
CA LYS A 4 25.40 0.81 11.99
C LYS A 4 24.30 -0.20 11.64
N TYR A 5 23.28 0.22 10.88
CA TYR A 5 22.11 -0.60 10.53
C TYR A 5 21.89 -0.73 9.01
N LYS A 6 22.84 -0.28 8.19
CA LYS A 6 22.73 -0.37 6.72
C LYS A 6 22.56 -1.81 6.23
N ASN A 7 23.14 -2.79 6.94
CA ASN A 7 22.98 -4.22 6.63
C ASN A 7 21.66 -4.81 7.16
N THR A 8 20.92 -4.10 8.00
CA THR A 8 19.61 -4.52 8.51
C THR A 8 18.52 -4.29 7.47
N PHE A 9 18.66 -3.24 6.67
CA PHE A 9 17.67 -2.87 5.65
C PHE A 9 18.10 -3.40 4.29
N LYS A 10 17.44 -4.47 3.83
CA LYS A 10 17.61 -4.98 2.47
C LYS A 10 17.18 -3.90 1.47
N ASN A 11 17.95 -3.74 0.40
CA ASN A 11 17.58 -2.85 -0.68
C ASN A 11 16.47 -3.47 -1.52
N LEU A 12 15.21 -3.12 -1.23
CA LEU A 12 14.04 -3.59 -1.93
C LEU A 12 13.53 -2.51 -2.88
N LYS A 13 13.01 -2.92 -4.04
CA LYS A 13 12.28 -2.01 -4.92
C LYS A 13 10.93 -1.73 -4.29
N LEU A 14 10.78 -0.53 -3.74
CA LEU A 14 9.53 -0.04 -3.15
C LEU A 14 8.77 0.81 -4.16
N PHE A 15 7.47 0.91 -3.95
CA PHE A 15 6.61 1.87 -4.62
C PHE A 15 5.90 2.72 -3.57
N THR A 16 5.48 3.91 -3.96
CA THR A 16 4.69 4.79 -3.12
C THR A 16 3.22 4.73 -3.52
N ILE A 17 2.32 5.18 -2.63
CA ILE A 17 0.91 5.33 -2.95
C ILE A 17 0.68 6.28 -4.13
N ARG A 18 1.55 7.29 -4.29
CA ARG A 18 1.46 8.20 -5.45
C ARG A 18 1.72 7.46 -6.76
N ASP A 19 2.65 6.51 -6.77
CA ASP A 19 3.01 5.74 -7.97
C ASP A 19 1.88 4.79 -8.41
N VAL A 20 1.12 4.24 -7.45
CA VAL A 20 0.13 3.18 -7.73
C VAL A 20 -1.33 3.64 -7.69
N ALA A 21 -1.63 4.69 -6.94
CA ALA A 21 -3.00 5.16 -6.71
C ALA A 21 -3.15 6.69 -6.78
N GLY A 22 -2.07 7.44 -7.03
CA GLY A 22 -2.05 8.90 -7.14
C GLY A 22 -2.14 9.62 -5.80
N SER A 23 -3.17 9.34 -5.00
CA SER A 23 -3.38 9.92 -3.68
C SER A 23 -3.96 8.90 -2.70
N TRP A 24 -3.78 9.14 -1.40
CA TRP A 24 -4.42 8.32 -0.36
C TRP A 24 -5.94 8.37 -0.44
N LYS A 25 -6.52 9.51 -0.82
CA LYS A 25 -7.98 9.64 -1.01
C LYS A 25 -8.48 8.69 -2.09
N ASN A 26 -7.80 8.66 -3.24
CA ASN A 26 -8.17 7.79 -4.35
C ASN A 26 -7.96 6.31 -4.01
N ALA A 27 -6.88 5.99 -3.29
CA ALA A 27 -6.64 4.63 -2.79
C ALA A 27 -7.75 4.18 -1.84
N GLN A 28 -8.16 5.06 -0.91
CA GLN A 28 -9.23 4.80 0.04
C GLN A 28 -10.56 4.53 -0.68
N GLU A 29 -10.98 5.43 -1.58
CA GLU A 29 -12.26 5.31 -2.28
C GLU A 29 -12.32 4.07 -3.18
N LYS A 30 -11.23 3.77 -3.88
CA LYS A 30 -11.19 2.65 -4.83
C LYS A 30 -11.13 1.29 -4.16
N HIS A 31 -10.43 1.18 -3.03
CA HIS A 31 -10.16 -0.12 -2.41
C HIS A 31 -10.98 -0.39 -1.16
N PHE A 32 -11.36 0.63 -0.40
CA PHE A 32 -11.86 0.48 0.98
C PHE A 32 -13.18 1.22 1.28
N SER A 33 -13.83 1.84 0.29
CA SER A 33 -15.21 2.31 0.45
C SER A 33 -16.20 1.15 0.52
N ASP A 34 -17.39 1.40 1.05
CA ASP A 34 -18.48 0.42 1.09
C ASP A 34 -18.81 -0.09 -0.32
N GLY A 35 -18.76 -1.41 -0.51
CA GLY A 35 -18.95 -2.10 -1.80
C GLY A 35 -17.72 -2.08 -2.72
N ALA A 36 -16.59 -1.53 -2.27
CA ALA A 36 -15.35 -1.48 -3.05
C ALA A 36 -14.64 -2.84 -3.13
N ILE A 37 -13.43 -2.82 -3.68
CA ILE A 37 -12.66 -4.03 -3.99
C ILE A 37 -12.44 -4.90 -2.75
N PHE A 38 -12.15 -4.29 -1.58
CA PHE A 38 -11.97 -5.06 -0.35
C PHE A 38 -13.23 -5.86 0.00
N ASP A 39 -14.41 -5.25 -0.02
CA ASP A 39 -15.68 -5.92 0.30
C ASP A 39 -15.99 -7.04 -0.68
N GLN A 40 -15.72 -6.86 -1.97
CA GLN A 40 -15.92 -7.89 -3.00
C GLN A 40 -15.00 -9.11 -2.81
N ILE A 41 -13.80 -8.92 -2.26
CA ILE A 41 -12.86 -10.01 -1.95
C ILE A 41 -13.21 -10.65 -0.61
N ALA A 42 -13.50 -9.84 0.42
CA ALA A 42 -13.77 -10.29 1.77
C ALA A 42 -15.11 -11.04 1.90
N SER A 43 -16.11 -10.65 1.09
CA SER A 43 -17.42 -11.33 1.06
C SER A 43 -17.43 -12.66 0.32
N LYS A 44 -16.37 -12.98 -0.44
CA LYS A 44 -16.21 -14.31 -1.02
C LYS A 44 -15.67 -15.27 0.04
N GLN A 45 -16.58 -15.90 0.78
CA GLN A 45 -16.34 -17.17 1.48
C GLN A 45 -16.82 -18.35 0.64
#